data_AF-A0A8H3ANX2-F1
#
_entry.id   AF-A0A8H3ANX2-F1
#
_cell.length_a   1.000
_cell.length_b   1.000
_cell.length_c   1.000
_cell.angle_alpha   90.00
_cell.angle_beta   90.00
_cell.angle_gamma   90.00
#
_symmetry.space_group_name_H-M   'P 1'
#
loop_
_entity.id
_entity.type
_entity.pdbx_description
1 polymer ?
#
loop_
_entity_poly.entity_id
_entity_poly.type
_entity_poly.pdbx_seq_one_letter_code
_entity_poly.pdbx_strand_id
1 'polypeptide(L)'
;MTLFGDTDREIWQQGGTETTANVFLVYVLAMVLHPETQARAQEEIDQAIPRGRLPVMEDRGRLPYTNCLIKEVLRWRPVVPTAIPHACFQNDVYKGYGIPKGAMVIGNIWAMSRNEKVYPDPESFNPDRFLNPSVPDCPTFGFGRRECPGIHFAEASVFIIITSLLATFNFNVAKDEYGRDLMPDLGSQNSVVYPSQTIQAKG
;
A
#
# COMPACT_ATOMS: atom_id res chain seq x y z
N MET A 1 11.93 -18.87 36.18
CA MET A 1 12.30 -19.60 34.94
C MET A 1 11.12 -19.52 33.99
N THR A 2 10.96 -18.35 33.35
CA THR A 2 9.89 -18.04 32.39
C THR A 2 10.37 -18.41 31.00
N LEU A 3 9.92 -19.56 30.50
CA LEU A 3 10.15 -20.03 29.12
C LEU A 3 8.96 -19.66 28.23
N PHE A 4 8.76 -18.36 27.97
CA PHE A 4 7.97 -17.84 26.85
C PHE A 4 8.49 -16.42 26.60
N GLY A 5 9.62 -16.34 25.89
CA GLY A 5 10.35 -15.09 25.63
C GLY A 5 9.84 -14.40 24.36
N ASP A 6 9.69 -13.08 24.46
CA ASP A 6 9.62 -11.96 23.49
C ASP A 6 9.41 -12.14 21.97
N THR A 7 9.63 -13.30 21.36
CA THR A 7 9.54 -13.51 19.90
C THR A 7 8.11 -13.45 19.36
N ASP A 8 7.12 -13.89 20.14
CA ASP A 8 5.72 -13.88 19.72
C ASP A 8 5.14 -12.45 19.63
N ARG A 9 5.67 -11.51 20.43
CA ARG A 9 5.26 -10.09 20.37
C ARG A 9 5.80 -9.37 19.12
N GLU A 10 6.99 -9.73 18.66
CA GLU A 10 7.59 -9.16 17.44
C GLU A 10 6.87 -9.62 16.16
N ILE A 11 6.35 -10.85 16.11
CA ILE A 11 5.67 -11.38 14.92
C ILE A 11 4.34 -10.66 14.65
N TRP A 12 3.53 -10.36 15.68
CA TRP A 12 2.30 -9.57 15.51
C TRP A 12 2.58 -8.12 15.12
N GLN A 13 3.68 -7.54 15.59
CA GLN A 13 4.11 -6.19 15.19
C GLN A 13 4.44 -6.11 13.70
N GLN A 14 5.12 -7.10 13.14
CA GLN A 14 5.50 -7.09 11.72
C GLN A 14 4.31 -7.26 10.77
N GLY A 15 3.37 -8.17 11.08
CA GLY A 15 2.27 -8.51 10.17
C GLY A 15 1.22 -7.41 9.96
N GLY A 16 0.93 -6.63 11.00
CA GLY A 16 -0.14 -5.62 10.98
C GLY A 16 0.32 -4.18 11.18
N THR A 17 1.35 -3.93 11.99
CA THR A 17 1.79 -2.57 12.32
C THR A 17 2.73 -2.01 11.25
N GLU A 18 3.82 -2.72 10.96
CA GLU A 18 4.82 -2.25 9.99
C GLU A 18 4.25 -2.21 8.57
N THR A 19 3.47 -3.22 8.17
CA THR A 19 2.86 -3.28 6.84
C THR A 19 1.91 -2.09 6.61
N THR A 20 1.02 -1.82 7.57
CA THR A 20 0.07 -0.71 7.48
C THR A 20 0.78 0.64 7.55
N ALA A 21 1.80 0.80 8.40
CA ALA A 21 2.60 2.03 8.46
C ALA A 21 3.26 2.35 7.11
N ASN A 22 3.80 1.33 6.42
CA ASN A 22 4.39 1.51 5.09
C ASN A 22 3.37 1.87 4.01
N VAL A 23 2.12 1.39 4.11
CA VAL A 23 1.03 1.87 3.24
C VAL A 23 0.86 3.38 3.40
N PHE A 24 0.89 3.90 4.63
CA PHE A 24 0.78 5.35 4.86
C PHE A 24 1.98 6.12 4.35
N LEU A 25 3.20 5.57 4.44
CA LEU A 25 4.38 6.20 3.83
C LEU A 25 4.25 6.29 2.30
N VAL A 26 3.79 5.22 1.64
CA VAL A 26 3.50 5.22 0.20
C VAL A 26 2.39 6.22 -0.14
N TYR A 27 1.35 6.30 0.68
CA TYR A 27 0.28 7.29 0.52
C TYR A 27 0.82 8.72 0.60
N VAL A 28 1.59 9.08 1.63
CA VAL A 28 2.17 10.41 1.77
C VAL A 28 3.08 10.74 0.58
N LEU A 29 3.92 9.78 0.16
CA LEU A 29 4.75 9.90 -1.03
C LEU A 29 3.91 10.19 -2.28
N ALA A 30 2.82 9.45 -2.48
CA ALA A 30 1.93 9.65 -3.62
C ALA A 30 1.25 11.02 -3.57
N MET A 31 0.76 11.48 -2.42
CA MET A 31 0.12 12.80 -2.31
C MET A 31 1.09 13.95 -2.55
N VAL A 32 2.35 13.79 -2.14
CA VAL A 32 3.41 14.79 -2.38
C VAL A 32 3.79 14.87 -3.86
N LEU A 33 3.83 13.73 -4.56
CA LEU A 33 4.21 13.65 -5.98
C LEU A 33 3.03 13.95 -6.93
N HIS A 34 1.80 13.74 -6.47
CA HIS A 34 0.56 13.86 -7.26
C HIS A 34 -0.46 14.78 -6.56
N PRO A 35 -0.14 16.08 -6.39
CA PRO A 35 -1.00 17.02 -5.67
C PRO A 35 -2.38 17.20 -6.33
N GLU A 36 -2.49 17.00 -7.65
CA GLU A 36 -3.77 17.01 -8.37
C GLU A 36 -4.68 15.86 -7.94
N THR A 37 -4.10 14.71 -7.66
CA THR A 37 -4.83 13.53 -7.19
C THR A 37 -5.32 13.73 -5.76
N GLN A 38 -4.49 14.33 -4.90
CA GLN A 38 -4.86 14.74 -3.56
C GLN A 38 -6.03 15.74 -3.57
N ALA A 39 -5.90 16.82 -4.34
CA ALA A 39 -6.91 17.89 -4.40
C ALA A 39 -8.28 17.35 -4.85
N ARG A 40 -8.31 16.45 -5.84
CA ARG A 40 -9.55 15.82 -6.31
C ARG A 40 -10.20 14.93 -5.24
N ALA A 41 -9.41 14.18 -4.47
CA ALA A 41 -9.95 13.36 -3.38
C ALA A 41 -10.49 14.23 -2.23
N GLN A 42 -9.81 15.34 -1.92
CA GLN A 42 -10.28 16.32 -0.95
C GLN A 42 -11.59 16.97 -1.39
N GLU A 43 -11.72 17.32 -2.67
CA GLU A 43 -12.97 17.86 -3.23
C GLU A 43 -14.14 16.86 -3.11
N GLU A 44 -13.91 15.57 -3.42
CA GLU A 44 -14.92 14.53 -3.22
C GLU A 44 -15.38 14.45 -1.76
N ILE A 45 -14.42 14.47 -0.82
CA ILE A 45 -14.69 14.43 0.61
C ILE A 45 -15.49 15.64 1.06
N ASP A 46 -15.09 16.85 0.66
CA ASP A 46 -15.75 18.11 1.02
C ASP A 46 -17.19 18.19 0.49
N GLN A 47 -17.46 17.59 -0.67
CA GLN A 47 -18.80 17.52 -1.25
C GLN A 47 -19.68 16.46 -0.58
N ALA A 48 -19.10 15.30 -0.25
CA ALA A 48 -19.85 14.19 0.32
C ALA A 48 -20.11 14.36 1.82
N ILE A 49 -19.19 14.98 2.55
CA ILE A 49 -19.17 14.97 4.02
C ILE A 49 -19.47 16.37 4.55
N PRO A 50 -20.51 16.52 5.39
CA PRO A 50 -20.83 17.80 6.01
C PRO A 50 -19.63 18.37 6.79
N ARG A 51 -19.41 19.68 6.67
CA ARG A 51 -18.39 20.40 7.44
C ARG A 51 -18.59 20.19 8.95
N GLY A 52 -17.48 20.02 9.67
CA GLY A 52 -17.49 19.91 11.13
C GLY A 52 -17.51 18.48 11.68
N ARG A 53 -17.44 17.45 10.82
CA ARG A 53 -17.18 16.07 11.24
C ARG A 53 -16.11 15.42 10.37
N LEU A 54 -15.41 14.45 10.94
CA LEU A 54 -14.51 13.59 10.18
C LEU A 54 -15.30 12.51 9.41
N PRO A 55 -14.70 11.94 8.35
CA PRO A 55 -15.24 10.77 7.67
C PRO A 55 -15.40 9.58 8.62
N VAL A 56 -16.45 8.79 8.40
CA VAL A 56 -16.70 7.52 9.11
C VAL A 56 -16.81 6.36 8.12
N MET A 57 -16.82 5.11 8.60
CA MET A 57 -16.88 3.93 7.73
C MET A 57 -18.15 3.89 6.87
N GLU A 58 -19.26 4.42 7.39
CA GLU A 58 -20.54 4.51 6.69
C GLU A 58 -20.48 5.44 5.47
N ASP A 59 -19.53 6.38 5.43
CA ASP A 59 -19.35 7.28 4.29
C ASP A 59 -18.63 6.60 3.11
N ARG A 60 -18.04 5.41 3.30
CA ARG A 60 -17.21 4.73 2.28
C ARG A 60 -17.91 4.58 0.93
N GLY A 61 -19.21 4.30 0.92
CA GLY A 61 -20.00 4.16 -0.31
C GLY A 61 -20.19 5.47 -1.09
N ARG A 62 -19.95 6.62 -0.45
CA ARG A 62 -20.10 7.96 -1.04
C ARG A 62 -18.77 8.55 -1.54
N LEU A 63 -17.67 7.82 -1.37
CA LEU A 63 -16.31 8.26 -1.71
C LEU A 63 -15.66 7.35 -2.77
N PRO A 64 -16.27 7.17 -3.96
CA PRO A 64 -15.78 6.22 -4.96
C PRO A 64 -14.36 6.52 -5.44
N TYR A 65 -14.00 7.78 -5.66
CA TYR A 65 -12.66 8.17 -6.09
C TYR A 65 -11.62 7.92 -4.99
N THR A 66 -11.95 8.23 -3.73
CA THR A 66 -11.05 7.93 -2.62
C THR A 66 -10.82 6.43 -2.45
N ASN A 67 -11.83 5.59 -2.67
CA ASN A 67 -11.63 4.14 -2.71
C ASN A 67 -10.67 3.72 -3.85
N CYS A 68 -10.78 4.34 -5.02
CA CYS A 68 -9.87 4.09 -6.15
C CYS A 68 -8.44 4.53 -5.83
N LEU A 69 -8.27 5.67 -5.15
CA LEU A 69 -6.99 6.18 -4.69
C LEU A 69 -6.31 5.19 -3.74
N ILE A 70 -7.04 4.64 -2.77
CA ILE A 70 -6.51 3.64 -1.84
C ILE A 70 -6.05 2.38 -2.59
N LYS A 71 -6.83 1.90 -3.56
CA LYS A 71 -6.44 0.76 -4.42
C LYS A 71 -5.15 1.04 -5.19
N GLU A 72 -5.00 2.25 -5.72
CA GLU A 72 -3.80 2.66 -6.45
C GLU A 72 -2.58 2.78 -5.55
N VAL A 73 -2.72 3.29 -4.31
CA VAL A 73 -1.65 3.29 -3.30
C VAL A 73 -1.13 1.87 -3.06
N LEU A 74 -2.03 0.91 -2.86
CA LEU A 74 -1.66 -0.49 -2.63
C LEU A 74 -1.00 -1.13 -3.86
N ARG A 75 -1.44 -0.81 -5.08
CA ARG A 75 -0.90 -1.36 -6.34
C ARG A 75 0.46 -0.77 -6.71
N TRP A 76 0.62 0.56 -6.63
CA TRP A 76 1.76 1.28 -7.19
C TRP A 76 3.08 0.88 -6.53
N ARG A 77 3.07 0.81 -5.20
CA ARG A 77 4.20 0.34 -4.38
C ARG A 77 3.69 -0.64 -3.31
N PRO A 78 3.47 -1.91 -3.68
CA PRO A 78 2.97 -2.90 -2.73
C PRO A 78 4.01 -3.13 -1.63
N VAL A 79 3.55 -3.14 -0.37
CA VAL A 79 4.44 -3.24 0.80
C VAL A 79 5.14 -4.61 0.89
N VAL A 80 4.51 -5.65 0.37
CA VAL A 80 5.06 -7.02 0.31
C VAL A 80 5.19 -7.47 -1.17
N PRO A 81 6.13 -6.91 -1.93
CA PRO A 81 6.27 -7.13 -3.38
C PRO A 81 6.58 -8.57 -3.78
N THR A 82 7.12 -9.38 -2.86
CA THR A 82 7.49 -10.79 -3.09
C THR A 82 6.53 -11.79 -2.42
N ALA A 83 5.39 -11.31 -1.93
CA ALA A 83 4.48 -12.11 -1.10
C ALA A 83 5.22 -12.79 0.08
N ILE A 84 4.59 -13.77 0.70
CA ILE A 84 5.25 -14.62 1.70
C ILE A 84 5.76 -15.87 0.99
N PRO A 85 7.07 -16.19 1.06
CA PRO A 85 7.63 -17.39 0.44
C PRO A 85 7.00 -18.67 0.99
N HIS A 86 6.69 -19.61 0.09
CA HIS A 86 6.21 -20.95 0.41
C HIS A 86 7.29 -21.99 0.08
N ALA A 87 7.20 -23.19 0.65
CA ALA A 87 8.05 -24.32 0.30
C ALA A 87 7.22 -25.49 -0.25
N CYS A 88 7.66 -26.10 -1.35
CA CYS A 88 7.02 -27.27 -1.92
C CYS A 88 7.17 -28.48 -0.99
N PHE A 89 6.06 -29.01 -0.49
CA PHE A 89 6.08 -30.14 0.45
C PHE A 89 6.47 -31.47 -0.21
N GLN A 90 6.21 -31.60 -1.51
CA GLN A 90 6.56 -32.74 -2.33
C GLN A 90 6.95 -32.25 -3.74
N ASN A 91 7.51 -33.16 -4.55
CA ASN A 91 7.75 -32.85 -5.95
C ASN A 91 6.42 -32.53 -6.65
N ASP A 92 6.42 -31.50 -7.48
CA ASP A 92 5.26 -31.03 -8.21
C ASP A 92 5.63 -30.64 -9.64
N VAL A 93 4.64 -30.43 -10.50
CA VAL A 93 4.83 -29.97 -11.87
C VAL A 93 3.88 -28.81 -12.16
N TYR A 94 4.44 -27.66 -12.54
CA TYR A 94 3.66 -26.49 -12.95
C TYR A 94 4.02 -26.07 -14.36
N LYS A 95 3.04 -26.01 -15.27
CA LYS A 95 3.24 -25.65 -16.69
C LYS A 95 4.38 -26.45 -17.38
N GLY A 96 4.54 -27.72 -17.02
CA GLY A 96 5.60 -28.59 -17.52
C GLY A 96 6.96 -28.45 -16.83
N TYR A 97 7.11 -27.53 -15.88
CA TYR A 97 8.32 -27.37 -15.07
C TYR A 97 8.24 -28.21 -13.80
N GLY A 98 9.23 -29.08 -13.58
CA GLY A 98 9.36 -29.84 -12.35
C GLY A 98 9.82 -28.95 -11.20
N ILE A 99 9.08 -28.97 -10.09
CA ILE A 99 9.39 -28.25 -8.86
C ILE A 99 9.76 -29.28 -7.80
N PRO A 100 11.03 -29.35 -7.37
CA PRO A 100 11.45 -30.35 -6.39
C PRO A 100 10.88 -30.05 -5.01
N LYS A 101 10.71 -31.10 -4.20
CA LYS A 101 10.43 -30.99 -2.77
C LYS A 101 11.46 -30.09 -2.10
N GLY A 102 10.99 -29.17 -1.27
CA GLY A 102 11.81 -28.18 -0.57
C GLY A 102 12.11 -26.91 -1.39
N ALA A 103 11.73 -26.85 -2.67
CA ALA A 103 11.89 -25.63 -3.46
C ALA A 103 11.08 -24.48 -2.86
N MET A 104 11.69 -23.30 -2.80
CA MET A 104 11.02 -22.07 -2.41
C MET A 104 10.21 -21.52 -3.58
N VAL A 105 8.96 -21.17 -3.33
CA VAL A 105 8.03 -20.57 -4.29
C VAL A 105 7.68 -19.17 -3.79
N ILE A 106 7.96 -18.16 -4.62
CA ILE A 106 7.77 -16.74 -4.29
C ILE A 106 6.72 -16.16 -5.23
N GLY A 107 5.69 -15.52 -4.67
CA GLY A 107 4.68 -14.80 -5.44
C GLY A 107 5.17 -13.41 -5.80
N ASN A 108 5.44 -13.13 -7.08
CA ASN A 108 5.96 -11.83 -7.49
C ASN A 108 4.83 -10.80 -7.66
N ILE A 109 4.31 -10.27 -6.55
CA ILE A 109 3.27 -9.24 -6.51
C ILE A 109 3.73 -7.97 -7.25
N TRP A 110 5.01 -7.59 -7.16
CA TRP A 110 5.55 -6.44 -7.88
C TRP A 110 5.37 -6.56 -9.40
N ALA A 111 5.72 -7.72 -9.96
CA ALA A 111 5.52 -7.98 -11.39
C ALA A 111 4.02 -8.04 -11.74
N MET A 112 3.18 -8.58 -10.86
CA MET A 112 1.73 -8.61 -11.06
C MET A 112 1.13 -7.19 -11.07
N SER A 113 1.57 -6.31 -10.18
CA SER A 113 1.11 -4.92 -10.08
C SER A 113 1.55 -4.04 -11.25
N ARG A 114 2.53 -4.53 -12.02
CA ARG A 114 3.12 -3.89 -13.21
C ARG A 114 2.80 -4.60 -14.53
N ASN A 115 1.85 -5.53 -14.52
CA ASN A 115 1.43 -6.18 -15.74
C ASN A 115 0.63 -5.19 -16.62
N GLU A 116 1.24 -4.68 -17.68
CA GLU A 116 0.65 -3.70 -18.60
C GLU A 116 -0.67 -4.16 -19.24
N LYS A 117 -0.89 -5.48 -19.35
CA LYS A 117 -2.16 -6.03 -19.85
C LYS A 117 -3.33 -5.83 -18.89
N VAL A 118 -3.03 -5.65 -17.61
CA VAL A 118 -4.02 -5.44 -16.53
C VAL A 118 -4.05 -3.98 -16.12
N TYR A 119 -2.87 -3.36 -15.98
CA TYR A 119 -2.69 -1.97 -15.57
C TYR A 119 -1.90 -1.22 -16.65
N PRO A 120 -2.56 -0.59 -17.63
CA PRO A 120 -1.89 0.24 -18.63
C PRO A 120 -1.11 1.38 -17.97
N ASP A 121 0.10 1.65 -18.44
CA ASP A 121 1.02 2.61 -17.83
C ASP A 121 1.19 2.39 -16.30
N PRO A 122 1.78 1.25 -15.90
CA PRO A 122 1.75 0.80 -14.51
C PRO A 122 2.64 1.61 -13.56
N GLU A 123 3.66 2.30 -14.07
CA GLU A 123 4.53 3.15 -13.24
C GLU A 123 3.90 4.48 -12.91
N SER A 124 2.95 4.95 -13.74
CA SER A 124 2.15 6.13 -13.45
C SER A 124 1.13 5.86 -12.35
N PHE A 125 1.11 6.76 -11.36
CA PHE A 125 0.12 6.75 -10.28
C PHE A 125 -1.18 7.39 -10.81
N ASN A 126 -2.18 6.56 -11.08
CA ASN A 126 -3.46 7.01 -11.63
C ASN A 126 -4.62 6.25 -10.99
N PRO A 127 -5.32 6.83 -9.99
CA PRO A 127 -6.49 6.23 -9.38
C PRO A 127 -7.65 5.96 -10.34
N ASP A 128 -7.80 6.75 -11.42
CA ASP A 128 -8.94 6.63 -12.33
C ASP A 128 -9.03 5.26 -13.01
N ARG A 129 -7.93 4.51 -13.05
CA ARG A 129 -7.94 3.14 -13.58
C ARG A 129 -8.94 2.23 -12.85
N PHE A 130 -9.17 2.47 -11.55
CA PHE A 130 -10.10 1.67 -10.75
C PHE A 130 -11.54 2.17 -10.79
N LEU A 131 -11.83 3.28 -11.49
CA LEU A 131 -13.21 3.67 -11.78
C LEU A 131 -13.89 2.66 -12.72
N ASN A 132 -13.10 1.97 -13.55
CA ASN A 132 -13.59 0.85 -14.33
C ASN A 132 -13.64 -0.41 -13.44
N PRO A 133 -14.83 -0.97 -13.15
CA PRO A 133 -14.98 -2.16 -12.31
C PRO A 133 -14.34 -3.42 -12.91
N SER A 134 -13.98 -3.42 -14.20
CA SER A 134 -13.30 -4.55 -14.83
C SER A 134 -11.82 -4.64 -14.48
N VAL A 135 -11.22 -3.59 -13.93
CA VAL A 135 -9.82 -3.61 -13.48
C VAL A 135 -9.77 -4.32 -12.12
N PRO A 136 -9.12 -5.50 -12.03
CA PRO A 136 -9.05 -6.23 -10.78
C PRO A 136 -8.15 -5.52 -9.78
N ASP A 137 -8.40 -5.76 -8.49
CA ASP A 137 -7.51 -5.29 -7.43
C ASP A 137 -6.19 -6.05 -7.47
N CYS A 138 -5.09 -5.35 -7.14
CA CYS A 138 -3.79 -5.98 -7.02
C CYS A 138 -3.81 -6.95 -5.83
N PRO A 139 -3.31 -8.20 -5.96
CA PRO A 139 -3.35 -9.20 -4.90
C PRO A 139 -2.28 -8.95 -3.83
N THR A 140 -2.28 -7.75 -3.25
CA THR A 140 -1.32 -7.27 -2.23
C THR A 140 -1.45 -8.01 -0.91
N PHE A 141 -2.63 -8.57 -0.64
CA PHE A 141 -2.92 -9.41 0.51
C PHE A 141 -2.65 -10.90 0.27
N GLY A 142 -2.00 -11.26 -0.84
CA GLY A 142 -1.71 -12.63 -1.21
C GLY A 142 -2.92 -13.33 -1.85
N PHE A 143 -2.86 -14.66 -1.91
CA PHE A 143 -3.85 -15.48 -2.61
C PHE A 143 -3.93 -16.91 -2.06
N GLY A 144 -5.10 -17.53 -2.21
CA GLY A 144 -5.35 -18.92 -1.83
C GLY A 144 -5.44 -19.13 -0.31
N ARG A 145 -5.15 -20.34 0.17
CA ARG A 145 -5.35 -20.73 1.59
C ARG A 145 -4.53 -19.94 2.62
N ARG A 146 -3.56 -19.15 2.16
CA ARG A 146 -2.66 -18.34 3.01
C ARG A 146 -2.80 -16.84 2.71
N GLU A 147 -3.94 -16.45 2.12
CA GLU A 147 -4.30 -15.04 2.00
C GLU A 147 -4.34 -14.37 3.38
N CYS A 148 -4.06 -13.06 3.40
CA CYS A 148 -3.93 -12.30 4.63
C CYS A 148 -5.23 -12.36 5.45
N PRO A 149 -5.21 -12.93 6.67
CA PRO A 149 -6.40 -12.95 7.52
C PRO A 149 -6.79 -11.55 8.01
N GLY A 150 -5.88 -10.58 7.96
CA GLY A 150 -6.07 -9.21 8.39
C GLY A 150 -6.65 -8.27 7.33
N ILE A 151 -7.01 -8.75 6.14
CA ILE A 151 -7.44 -7.92 5.00
C ILE A 151 -8.56 -6.93 5.38
N HIS A 152 -9.62 -7.39 6.04
CA HIS A 152 -10.75 -6.54 6.39
C HIS A 152 -10.39 -5.45 7.41
N PHE A 153 -9.53 -5.78 8.37
CA PHE A 153 -9.04 -4.82 9.35
C PHE A 153 -8.10 -3.80 8.71
N ALA A 154 -7.20 -4.26 7.84
CA ALA A 154 -6.26 -3.40 7.11
C ALA A 154 -7.01 -2.45 6.18
N GLU A 155 -7.96 -2.93 5.38
CA GLU A 155 -8.77 -2.08 4.48
C GLU A 155 -9.58 -1.03 5.24
N ALA A 156 -10.22 -1.41 6.35
CA ALA A 156 -10.98 -0.47 7.17
C ALA A 156 -10.06 0.59 7.80
N SER A 157 -8.90 0.17 8.34
CA SER A 157 -7.92 1.07 8.96
C SER A 157 -7.29 2.02 7.94
N VAL A 158 -6.88 1.50 6.79
CA VAL A 158 -6.31 2.30 5.69
C VAL A 158 -7.34 3.30 5.17
N PHE A 159 -8.59 2.86 4.97
CA PHE A 159 -9.66 3.74 4.54
C PHE A 159 -9.86 4.89 5.52
N ILE A 160 -10.17 4.59 6.80
CA ILE A 160 -10.55 5.63 7.76
C ILE A 160 -9.41 6.61 8.02
N ILE A 161 -8.17 6.12 8.05
CA ILE A 161 -6.98 6.96 8.28
C ILE A 161 -6.73 7.83 7.05
N ILE A 162 -6.68 7.28 5.84
CA ILE A 162 -6.43 8.07 4.62
C ILE A 162 -7.52 9.11 4.42
N THR A 163 -8.80 8.75 4.56
CA THR A 163 -9.90 9.73 4.42
C THR A 163 -9.81 10.84 5.46
N SER A 164 -9.46 10.49 6.71
CA SER A 164 -9.31 11.49 7.78
C SER A 164 -8.13 12.41 7.53
N LEU A 165 -7.01 11.87 7.02
CA LEU A 165 -5.84 12.66 6.64
C LEU A 165 -6.15 13.61 5.49
N LEU A 166 -6.82 13.15 4.43
CA LEU A 166 -7.27 13.99 3.32
C LEU A 166 -8.19 15.12 3.80
N ALA A 167 -9.12 14.82 4.72
CA ALA A 167 -10.07 15.80 5.25
C ALA A 167 -9.42 16.88 6.15
N THR A 168 -8.19 16.67 6.64
CA THR A 168 -7.59 17.51 7.69
C THR A 168 -6.24 18.11 7.32
N PHE A 169 -5.48 17.49 6.41
CA PHE A 169 -4.13 17.89 6.07
C PHE A 169 -3.95 18.03 4.57
N ASN A 170 -3.00 18.88 4.19
CA ASN A 170 -2.51 19.02 2.82
C ASN A 170 -1.03 18.62 2.77
N PHE A 171 -0.71 17.52 2.10
CA PHE A 171 0.66 17.05 1.96
C PHE A 171 1.35 17.78 0.80
N ASN A 172 2.56 18.29 1.06
CA ASN A 172 3.38 19.03 0.09
C ASN A 172 4.84 18.61 0.23
N VAL A 173 5.63 18.84 -0.82
CA VAL A 173 7.08 18.57 -0.79
C VAL A 173 7.73 19.40 0.32
N ALA A 174 8.58 18.76 1.11
CA ALA A 174 9.37 19.45 2.13
C ALA A 174 10.33 20.43 1.44
N LYS A 175 10.54 21.59 2.06
CA LYS A 175 11.49 22.60 1.55
C LYS A 175 12.75 22.62 2.41
N ASP A 176 13.90 22.79 1.77
CA ASP A 176 15.17 23.01 2.46
C ASP A 176 15.25 24.43 3.06
N GLU A 177 16.33 24.72 3.79
CA GLU A 177 16.61 26.04 4.39
C GLU A 177 16.66 27.19 3.37
N TYR A 178 16.80 26.86 2.08
CA TYR A 178 16.85 27.79 0.96
C TYR A 178 15.53 27.83 0.16
N GLY A 179 14.49 27.15 0.63
CA GLY A 179 13.16 27.11 0.02
C GLY A 179 13.04 26.22 -1.22
N ARG A 180 14.04 25.36 -1.49
CA ARG A 180 14.04 24.42 -2.61
C ARG A 180 13.34 23.12 -2.23
N ASP A 181 12.65 22.53 -3.19
CA ASP A 181 11.91 21.29 -3.00
C ASP A 181 12.87 20.11 -2.78
N LEU A 182 12.71 19.43 -1.64
CA LEU A 182 13.40 18.19 -1.31
C LEU A 182 12.59 17.02 -1.86
N MET A 183 12.87 16.66 -3.12
CA MET A 183 12.22 15.54 -3.76
C MET A 183 12.60 14.22 -3.05
N PRO A 184 11.63 13.40 -2.64
CA PRO A 184 11.90 12.13 -1.99
C PRO A 184 12.58 11.15 -2.95
N ASP A 185 13.61 10.44 -2.47
CA ASP A 185 14.22 9.36 -3.22
C ASP A 185 13.24 8.17 -3.33
N LEU A 186 13.10 7.67 -4.55
CA LEU A 186 12.18 6.61 -4.92
C LEU A 186 12.83 5.21 -4.78
N GLY A 187 14.11 5.13 -4.45
CA GLY A 187 14.83 3.88 -4.22
C GLY A 187 14.24 3.04 -3.08
N SER A 188 14.19 1.71 -3.27
CA SER A 188 13.87 0.76 -2.20
C SER A 188 15.15 0.09 -1.74
N GLN A 189 15.44 0.10 -0.43
CA GLN A 189 16.64 -0.56 0.10
C GLN A 189 16.40 -2.01 0.56
N ASN A 190 15.14 -2.45 0.73
CA ASN A 190 14.80 -3.81 1.18
C ASN A 190 13.60 -4.38 0.40
N SER A 191 13.23 -5.65 0.69
CA SER A 191 12.00 -6.29 0.22
C SER A 191 10.73 -5.61 0.72
N VAL A 192 10.85 -4.70 1.68
CA VAL A 192 9.83 -3.76 2.12
C VAL A 192 10.26 -2.37 1.65
N VAL A 193 9.35 -1.62 1.02
CA VAL A 193 9.64 -0.27 0.51
C VAL A 193 9.83 0.69 1.68
N TYR A 194 11.09 0.94 2.03
CA TYR A 194 11.47 2.07 2.89
C TYR A 194 11.88 3.25 2.00
N PRO A 195 11.46 4.49 2.30
CA PRO A 195 12.10 5.65 1.71
C PRO A 195 13.57 5.65 2.10
N SER A 196 14.46 5.75 1.12
CA SER A 196 15.90 5.84 1.34
C SER A 196 16.24 7.17 2.01
N GLN A 197 16.68 7.06 3.27
CA GLN A 197 17.20 8.13 4.12
C GLN A 197 16.16 9.15 4.62
N THR A 198 15.87 9.05 5.91
CA THR A 198 15.24 10.09 6.72
C THR A 198 15.91 11.43 6.44
N ILE A 199 15.12 12.44 6.06
CA ILE A 199 15.54 13.84 6.09
C ILE A 199 15.91 14.14 7.54
N GLN A 200 17.18 13.99 7.89
CA GLN A 200 17.69 14.51 9.15
C GLN A 200 17.75 16.03 8.99
N ALA A 201 16.76 16.71 9.56
CA ALA A 201 16.92 18.10 9.93
C ALA A 201 18.11 18.16 10.90
N LYS A 202 19.28 18.53 10.38
CA LYS A 202 20.39 18.95 11.23
C LYS A 202 19.96 20.27 11.84
N GLY A 203 19.78 20.26 13.17
CA GLY A 203 19.59 21.49 13.95
C GLY A 203 20.87 22.31 14.05
#